data_AF-A0A6P5RRL6-F1
#
_entry.id   AF-A0A6P5RRL6-F1
#
_cell.length_a   1.000
_cell.length_b   1.000
_cell.length_c   1.000
_cell.angle_alpha   90.00
_cell.angle_beta   90.00
_cell.angle_gamma   90.00
#
_symmetry.space_group_name_H-M   'P 1'
#
loop_
_entity.id
_entity.type
_entity.pdbx_description
1 polymer ?
#
loop_
_entity_poly.entity_id
_entity_poly.type
_entity_poly.pdbx_seq_one_letter_code
_entity_poly.pdbx_strand_id
1 'polypeptide(L)'
;MHCDIIQLGEVSGLGSKFGITRRQYSVWLGRLTHYLHILGGVEELDIFFRATLTSYSEYEYHKDIIAVIGSPLGLQEIRKIVVDVIVHDVDPSPRVNAILTSSQAMKDLKDFYL
;
A
#
# COMPACT_ATOMS: atom_id res chain seq x y z
N MET A 1 -14.34 0.95 12.41
CA MET A 1 -12.97 1.34 12.00
C MET A 1 -12.05 0.16 12.30
N HIS A 2 -11.35 -0.36 11.29
CA HIS A 2 -10.48 -1.53 11.41
C HIS A 2 -9.04 -1.16 11.06
N CYS A 3 -8.08 -1.96 11.49
CA CYS A 3 -6.67 -1.81 11.18
C CYS A 3 -6.18 -3.05 10.41
N ASP A 4 -5.33 -2.83 9.41
CA ASP A 4 -4.61 -3.87 8.71
C ASP A 4 -3.11 -3.57 8.67
N ILE A 5 -2.29 -4.60 8.84
CA ILE A 5 -0.83 -4.50 8.82
C ILE A 5 -0.30 -5.41 7.71
N ILE A 6 0.43 -4.82 6.77
CA ILE A 6 1.01 -5.49 5.62
C ILE A 6 2.54 -5.44 5.75
N GLN A 7 3.16 -6.62 5.92
CA GLN A 7 4.62 -6.75 6.00
C GLN A 7 5.19 -7.02 4.60
N LEU A 8 6.06 -6.13 4.13
CA LEU A 8 6.60 -6.19 2.77
C LEU A 8 7.99 -6.85 2.70
N GLY A 9 8.76 -6.72 3.78
CA GLY A 9 10.22 -6.98 3.81
C GLY A 9 10.71 -8.38 3.45
N GLU A 10 12.02 -8.50 3.30
CA GLU A 10 12.73 -9.72 2.87
C GLU A 10 12.82 -10.82 3.94
N VAL A 11 12.56 -10.48 5.20
CA VAL A 11 12.43 -11.45 6.30
C VAL A 11 10.98 -11.49 6.73
N SER A 12 10.32 -12.62 6.45
CA SER A 12 8.92 -12.92 6.76
C SER A 12 7.85 -11.99 6.15
N GLY A 13 8.20 -11.09 5.23
CA GLY A 13 7.25 -10.28 4.46
C GLY A 13 7.00 -10.82 3.04
N LEU A 14 6.25 -10.04 2.24
CA LEU A 14 5.93 -10.39 0.85
C LEU A 14 7.19 -10.69 0.01
N GLY A 15 8.26 -9.91 0.18
CA GLY A 15 9.53 -10.11 -0.52
C GLY A 15 10.10 -11.52 -0.32
N SER A 16 10.19 -11.94 0.93
CA SER A 16 10.66 -13.27 1.34
C SER A 16 9.79 -14.38 0.77
N LYS A 17 8.47 -14.24 0.94
CA LYS A 17 7.48 -15.29 0.63
C LYS A 17 7.41 -15.59 -0.87
N PHE A 18 7.66 -14.59 -1.71
CA PHE A 18 7.53 -14.70 -3.16
C PHE A 18 8.88 -14.66 -3.90
N GLY A 19 10.01 -14.74 -3.19
CA GLY A 19 11.34 -14.80 -3.80
C GLY A 19 11.73 -13.54 -4.57
N ILE A 20 11.26 -12.37 -4.12
CA ILE A 20 11.50 -11.09 -4.78
C ILE A 20 12.89 -10.59 -4.40
N THR A 21 13.69 -10.20 -5.39
CA THR A 21 15.04 -9.67 -5.15
C THR A 21 15.01 -8.24 -4.61
N ARG A 22 16.03 -7.84 -3.83
CA ARG A 22 16.20 -6.46 -3.31
C ARG A 22 16.05 -5.38 -4.38
N ARG A 23 16.57 -5.63 -5.60
CA ARG A 23 16.49 -4.69 -6.73
C ARG A 23 15.06 -4.52 -7.23
N GLN A 24 14.35 -5.62 -7.47
CA GLN A 24 12.94 -5.59 -7.88
C GLN A 24 12.09 -4.91 -6.80
N TYR A 25 12.29 -5.32 -5.55
CA TYR A 25 11.61 -4.77 -4.40
C TYR A 25 11.75 -3.25 -4.30
N SER A 26 12.97 -2.72 -4.43
CA SER A 26 13.23 -1.28 -4.34
C SER A 26 12.49 -0.49 -5.43
N VAL A 27 12.44 -1.01 -6.66
CA VAL A 27 11.72 -0.37 -7.79
C VAL A 27 10.21 -0.39 -7.54
N TRP A 28 9.66 -1.54 -7.16
CA TRP A 28 8.22 -1.70 -6.95
C TRP A 28 7.72 -0.94 -5.72
N LEU A 29 8.52 -0.88 -4.66
CA LEU A 29 8.24 -0.07 -3.48
C LEU A 29 8.21 1.43 -3.80
N GLY A 30 9.15 1.91 -4.63
CA GLY A 30 9.16 3.30 -5.09
C GLY A 30 7.88 3.68 -5.84
N ARG A 31 7.35 2.78 -6.68
CA ARG A 31 6.04 2.96 -7.31
C ARG A 31 4.92 2.96 -6.28
N LEU A 32 4.84 1.94 -5.45
CA LEU A 32 3.77 1.76 -4.47
C LEU A 32 3.63 2.96 -3.52
N THR A 33 4.75 3.45 -2.98
CA THR A 33 4.76 4.56 -2.01
C THR A 33 4.14 5.84 -2.57
N HIS A 34 4.38 6.15 -3.85
CA HIS A 34 3.73 7.28 -4.53
C HIS A 34 2.20 7.17 -4.50
N TYR A 35 1.66 6.01 -4.87
CA TYR A 35 0.21 5.81 -4.91
C TYR A 35 -0.44 5.67 -3.54
N LEU A 36 0.25 5.10 -2.56
CA LEU A 36 -0.24 5.05 -1.18
C LEU A 36 -0.40 6.45 -0.59
N HIS A 37 0.50 7.38 -0.91
CA HIS A 37 0.37 8.77 -0.48
C HIS A 37 -0.89 9.43 -1.07
N ILE A 38 -1.18 9.17 -2.36
CA ILE A 38 -2.40 9.66 -3.02
C ILE A 38 -3.65 9.05 -2.36
N LEU A 39 -3.64 7.75 -2.08
CA LEU A 39 -4.77 7.05 -1.47
C LEU A 39 -5.01 7.45 -0.01
N GLY A 40 -3.97 7.85 0.74
CA GLY A 40 -4.13 8.40 2.09
C GLY A 40 -4.88 9.75 2.12
N GLY A 41 -5.06 10.40 0.97
CA GLY A 41 -5.93 11.58 0.83
C GLY A 41 -7.40 11.26 0.54
N VAL A 42 -7.75 9.99 0.36
CA VAL A 42 -9.12 9.53 0.13
C VAL A 42 -9.82 9.37 1.48
N GLU A 43 -11.03 9.93 1.61
CA GLU A 43 -11.80 9.89 2.86
C GLU A 43 -11.91 8.46 3.40
N GLU A 44 -11.69 8.31 4.71
CA GLU A 44 -11.77 7.06 5.49
C GLU A 44 -10.60 6.07 5.36
N LEU A 45 -9.43 6.50 4.85
CA LEU A 45 -8.20 5.70 4.87
C LEU A 45 -7.00 6.45 5.44
N ASP A 46 -6.53 6.04 6.62
CA ASP A 46 -5.25 6.49 7.16
C ASP A 46 -4.17 5.45 6.83
N ILE A 47 -3.16 5.86 6.06
CA ILE A 47 -2.08 4.97 5.60
C ILE A 47 -0.75 5.44 6.22
N PHE A 48 -0.10 4.55 6.96
CA PHE A 48 1.21 4.77 7.56
C PHE A 48 2.22 3.83 6.96
N PHE A 49 3.33 4.38 6.46
CA PHE A 49 4.45 3.61 5.95
C PHE A 49 5.64 3.73 6.90
N ARG A 50 6.16 2.57 7.34
CA ARG A 50 7.38 2.50 8.14
C ARG A 50 8.40 1.66 7.41
N ALA A 51 9.43 2.32 6.88
CA ALA A 51 10.65 1.65 6.45
C ALA A 51 11.58 1.46 7.65
N THR A 52 11.95 0.21 7.96
CA THR A 52 12.91 -0.08 9.03
C THR A 52 14.14 -0.73 8.43
N LEU A 53 15.27 -0.03 8.54
CA LEU A 53 16.60 -0.57 8.31
C LEU A 53 17.12 -1.10 9.65
N THR A 54 17.27 -2.42 9.74
CA THR A 54 17.92 -3.07 10.88
C THR A 54 19.21 -3.71 10.39
N SER A 55 20.34 -3.14 10.77
CA SER A 55 21.66 -3.74 10.54
C SER A 55 22.03 -4.62 11.73
N TYR A 56 22.23 -5.92 11.49
CA TYR A 56 22.81 -6.84 12.47
C TYR A 56 23.92 -7.60 11.74
N SER A 57 25.19 -7.38 12.12
CA SER A 57 26.43 -8.01 11.62
C SER A 57 26.42 -8.42 10.14
N GLU A 58 27.09 -7.67 9.25
CA GLU A 58 27.22 -7.93 7.80
C GLU A 58 25.91 -8.08 6.98
N TYR A 59 24.73 -8.16 7.62
CA TYR A 59 23.43 -8.27 6.97
C TYR A 59 22.55 -7.05 7.27
N GLU A 60 22.10 -6.39 6.20
CA GLU A 60 21.08 -5.34 6.26
C GLU A 60 19.70 -5.97 6.05
N TYR A 61 18.81 -5.84 7.04
CA TYR A 61 17.44 -6.30 6.94
C TYR A 61 16.47 -5.13 6.76
N HIS A 62 15.68 -5.20 5.69
CA HIS A 62 14.57 -4.30 5.44
C HIS A 62 13.27 -4.88 6.00
N LYS A 63 12.74 -4.27 7.05
CA LYS A 63 11.39 -4.55 7.56
C LYS A 63 10.49 -3.36 7.27
N ASP A 64 9.95 -3.37 6.06
CA ASP A 64 8.99 -2.36 5.65
C ASP A 64 7.57 -2.83 5.97
N ILE A 65 6.81 -1.94 6.59
CA ILE A 65 5.45 -2.19 7.06
C ILE A 65 4.55 -1.09 6.54
N ILE A 66 3.41 -1.47 5.99
CA ILE A 66 2.28 -0.58 5.75
C ILE A 66 1.22 -0.88 6.80
N ALA A 67 0.82 0.12 7.57
CA ALA A 67 -0.36 0.07 8.41
C ALA A 67 -1.47 0.90 7.77
N VAL A 68 -2.68 0.35 7.74
CA VAL A 68 -3.85 0.98 7.13
C VAL A 68 -4.98 0.96 8.14
N ILE A 69 -5.64 2.10 8.35
CA ILE A 69 -6.84 2.20 9.17
C ILE A 69 -7.98 2.68 8.28
N GLY A 70 -9.13 2.02 8.35
CA GLY A 70 -10.28 2.43 7.55
C GLY A 70 -11.46 1.45 7.57
N SER A 71 -12.27 1.52 6.51
CA SER A 71 -13.38 0.60 6.27
C SER A 71 -12.87 -0.78 5.83
N PRO A 72 -13.57 -1.89 6.13
CA PRO A 72 -13.13 -3.24 5.70
C PRO A 72 -12.87 -3.35 4.19
N LEU A 73 -13.69 -2.69 3.36
CA LEU A 73 -13.53 -2.66 1.91
C LEU A 73 -12.27 -1.89 1.51
N GLY A 74 -12.02 -0.73 2.12
CA GLY A 74 -10.81 0.04 1.88
C GLY A 74 -9.55 -0.74 2.27
N LEU A 75 -9.56 -1.44 3.41
CA LEU A 75 -8.46 -2.31 3.82
C LEU A 75 -8.18 -3.43 2.80
N GLN A 76 -9.24 -4.08 2.30
CA GLN A 76 -9.11 -5.12 1.28
C GLN A 76 -8.53 -4.57 -0.03
N GLU A 77 -8.97 -3.40 -0.47
CA GLU A 77 -8.45 -2.78 -1.69
C GLU A 77 -6.98 -2.37 -1.54
N ILE A 78 -6.58 -1.75 -0.42
CA ILE A 78 -5.17 -1.42 -0.17
C ILE A 78 -4.32 -2.68 -0.16
N ARG A 79 -4.75 -3.73 0.55
CA ARG A 79 -4.02 -5.01 0.56
C ARG A 79 -3.86 -5.58 -0.83
N LYS A 80 -4.90 -5.53 -1.66
CA LYS A 80 -4.85 -6.03 -3.03
C LYS A 80 -3.90 -5.21 -3.90
N ILE A 81 -3.93 -3.87 -3.81
CA ILE A 81 -2.97 -2.99 -4.50
C ILE A 81 -1.53 -3.33 -4.09
N VAL A 82 -1.28 -3.45 -2.79
CA VAL A 82 0.07 -3.73 -2.28
C VAL A 82 0.59 -5.07 -2.79
N VAL A 83 -0.24 -6.12 -2.77
CA VAL A 83 0.14 -7.44 -3.29
C VAL A 83 0.33 -7.40 -4.81
N ASP A 84 -0.58 -6.77 -5.56
CA ASP A 84 -0.51 -6.65 -7.02
C ASP A 84 0.79 -5.94 -7.45
N VAL A 85 1.19 -4.88 -6.75
CA VAL A 85 2.43 -4.14 -7.07
C VAL A 85 3.68 -4.91 -6.64
N ILE A 86 3.74 -5.35 -5.38
CA ILE A 86 4.96 -5.93 -4.82
C ILE A 86 5.20 -7.36 -5.29
N VAL A 87 4.15 -8.15 -5.49
CA VAL A 87 4.26 -9.57 -5.85
C VAL A 87 4.16 -9.77 -7.35
N HIS A 88 3.34 -8.99 -8.04
CA HIS A 88 2.96 -9.26 -9.42
C HIS A 88 3.45 -8.19 -10.42
N ASP A 89 4.18 -7.15 -9.98
CA ASP A 89 4.64 -6.02 -10.81
C ASP A 89 3.51 -5.39 -11.64
N VAL A 90 2.31 -5.33 -11.05
CA VAL A 90 1.15 -4.72 -11.70
C VAL A 90 1.20 -3.21 -11.46
N ASP A 91 1.00 -2.42 -12.52
CA ASP A 91 0.84 -0.98 -12.40
C ASP A 91 -0.41 -0.63 -11.56
N PRO A 92 -0.27 0.08 -10.42
CA PRO A 92 -1.40 0.44 -9.57
C PRO A 92 -2.26 1.57 -10.15
N SER A 93 -1.79 2.31 -11.17
CA SER A 93 -2.48 3.49 -11.72
C SER A 93 -3.94 3.25 -12.08
N PRO A 94 -4.31 2.19 -12.83
CA PRO A 94 -5.69 2.01 -13.27
C PRO A 94 -6.66 1.86 -12.09
N ARG A 95 -6.21 1.17 -11.04
CA ARG A 95 -7.04 0.94 -9.85
C ARG A 95 -7.11 2.16 -8.95
N VAL A 96 -5.98 2.85 -8.74
CA VAL A 96 -5.97 4.09 -7.95
C VAL A 96 -6.88 5.13 -8.59
N ASN A 97 -6.82 5.29 -9.92
CA ASN A 97 -7.69 6.21 -10.64
C ASN A 97 -9.18 5.87 -10.49
N ALA A 98 -9.53 4.57 -10.51
CA ALA A 98 -10.90 4.13 -10.28
C ALA A 98 -11.40 4.48 -8.87
N ILE A 99 -10.56 4.30 -7.85
CA ILE A 99 -10.86 4.67 -6.46
C ILE A 99 -11.06 6.19 -6.33
N LEU A 100 -10.14 6.98 -6.89
CA LEU A 100 -10.22 8.45 -6.85
C LEU A 100 -11.49 8.97 -7.54
N THR A 101 -11.80 8.44 -8.72
CA THR A 101 -13.00 8.81 -9.48
C THR A 101 -14.26 8.47 -8.68
N SER A 102 -14.30 7.29 -8.06
CA SER A 102 -15.46 6.86 -7.25
C SER A 102 -15.62 7.70 -5.98
N SER A 103 -14.51 8.06 -5.32
CA SER A 103 -14.52 8.93 -4.15
C SER A 103 -15.04 10.33 -4.51
N GLN A 104 -14.57 10.90 -5.62
CA GLN A 104 -15.03 12.20 -6.09
C GLN A 104 -16.52 12.18 -6.44
N ALA A 105 -16.98 11.16 -7.19
CA ALA A 105 -18.40 11.02 -7.53
C ALA A 105 -19.29 10.91 -6.27
N MET A 106 -18.81 10.26 -5.21
CA MET A 106 -19.53 10.18 -3.93
C MET A 106 -19.58 11.52 -3.20
N LYS A 107 -18.50 12.32 -3.26
CA LYS A 107 -18.50 13.69 -2.72
C LYS A 107 -19.49 14.58 -3.47
N ASP A 108 -19.44 14.57 -4.79
CA ASP A 108 -20.35 15.35 -5.64
C ASP A 108 -21.82 15.00 -5.37
N LEU A 109 -22.14 13.71 -5.15
CA LEU A 109 -23.47 13.27 -4.75
C LEU A 109 -23.87 13.81 -3.36
N LYS A 110 -23.00 13.70 -2.35
CA LYS A 110 -23.27 14.24 -1.01
C LYS A 110 -23.54 15.75 -1.06
N ASP A 111 -22.74 16.48 -1.84
CA ASP A 111 -22.87 17.92 -2.01
C ASP A 111 -24.16 18.31 -2.76
N PHE A 112 -24.67 17.45 -3.65
CA PHE A 112 -25.95 17.69 -4.34
C PHE A 112 -27.17 17.51 -3.43
N TYR A 113 -27.08 16.66 -2.41
CA TYR A 113 -28.18 16.34 -1.50
C TYR A 113 -28.15 17.11 -0.17
N LEU A 114 -27.17 18.00 0.03
CA LEU A 114 -27.01 18.89 1.20
C LEU A 114 -27.28 20.35 0.82
#